data_AF-A0A6S6R0A4-F1
#
_entry.id   AF-A0A6S6R0A4-F1
#
_cell.length_a   1.000
_cell.length_b   1.000
_cell.length_c   1.000
_cell.angle_alpha   90.00
_cell.angle_beta   90.00
_cell.angle_gamma   90.00
#
_symmetry.space_group_name_H-M   'P 1'
#
loop_
_entity.id
_entity.type
_entity.pdbx_description
1 polymer ?
#
loop_
_entity_poly.entity_id
_entity_poly.type
_entity_poly.pdbx_seq_one_letter_code
_entity_poly.pdbx_strand_id
1 'polypeptide(L)' 'MNSTQNKKRIIKSHSDILTVQQAINDLYNEYKKMGYDMIRKILNAFTYRLDDGSVAIVYWDKGNIYEKVVESKGGQ' A
#
# COMPACT_ATOMS: atom_id res chain seq x y z
N MET A 1 22.81 -7.73 -17.73
CA MET A 1 22.57 -6.65 -16.75
C MET A 1 21.12 -6.20 -16.89
N ASN A 2 20.28 -6.47 -15.89
CA ASN A 2 19.12 -5.66 -15.46
C ASN A 2 18.31 -6.47 -14.45
N SER A 3 18.79 -6.45 -13.21
CA SER A 3 18.01 -6.88 -12.05
C SER A 3 16.97 -5.79 -11.81
N THR A 4 15.74 -6.02 -12.25
CA THR A 4 14.56 -5.22 -11.91
C THR A 4 14.36 -5.28 -10.40
N GLN A 5 14.98 -4.34 -9.69
CA GLN A 5 14.84 -4.19 -8.25
C GLN A 5 13.38 -3.83 -7.96
N ASN A 6 12.63 -4.82 -7.45
CA ASN A 6 11.41 -4.62 -6.68
C ASN A 6 11.71 -3.66 -5.51
N LYS A 7 11.60 -2.35 -5.74
CA LYS A 7 11.85 -1.32 -4.73
C LYS A 7 10.70 -1.31 -3.72
N LYS A 8 10.89 -2.05 -2.62
CA LYS A 8 10.07 -1.89 -1.41
C LYS A 8 10.43 -0.54 -0.77
N ARG A 9 9.49 0.39 -0.70
CA ARG A 9 9.64 1.65 0.04
C ARG A 9 8.94 1.52 1.40
N ILE A 10 9.64 1.88 2.47
CA ILE A 10 9.05 2.03 3.80
C ILE A 10 8.37 3.41 3.81
N ILE A 11 7.07 3.43 4.10
CA ILE A 11 6.29 4.69 4.14
C ILE A 11 6.21 5.22 5.57
N LYS A 12 6.18 4.34 6.57
CA LYS A 12 6.06 4.72 7.97
C LYS A 12 6.61 3.64 8.91
N SER A 13 7.31 4.07 9.95
CA SER A 13 7.80 3.22 11.04
C SER A 13 7.10 3.66 12.33
N HIS A 14 6.55 2.72 13.10
CA HIS A 14 5.90 3.02 14.38
C HIS A 14 6.72 2.41 15.52
N SER A 15 7.08 3.24 16.50
CA SER A 15 7.71 2.84 17.76
C SER A 15 6.71 2.56 18.88
N ASP A 16 5.45 2.95 18.69
CA ASP A 16 4.36 2.78 19.65
C ASP A 16 3.56 1.50 19.40
N ILE A 17 2.88 0.99 20.44
CA ILE A 17 1.99 -0.19 20.36
C ILE A 17 0.72 0.22 19.59
N LEU A 18 0.81 0.30 18.26
CA LEU A 18 -0.31 0.36 17.35
C LEU A 18 -0.64 -1.05 16.88
N THR A 19 -1.91 -1.44 16.96
CA THR A 19 -2.34 -2.69 16.34
C THR A 19 -2.22 -2.55 14.82
N VAL A 20 -1.84 -3.63 14.14
CA VAL A 20 -1.75 -3.68 12.67
C VAL A 20 -3.02 -3.15 12.02
N GLN A 21 -4.17 -3.53 12.55
CA GLN A 21 -5.48 -3.12 12.05
C GLN A 21 -5.67 -1.61 12.16
N GLN A 22 -5.27 -1.00 13.27
CA GLN A 22 -5.43 0.45 13.47
C GLN A 22 -4.51 1.23 12.54
N ALA A 23 -3.24 0.85 12.42
CA ALA A 23 -2.31 1.50 11.50
C ALA A 23 -2.77 1.44 10.04
N ILE A 24 -3.27 0.28 9.59
CA ILE A 24 -3.81 0.10 8.24
C ILE A 24 -5.14 0.83 8.05
N ASN A 25 -6.00 0.87 9.07
CA ASN A 25 -7.25 1.62 9.03
C ASN A 25 -7.02 3.13 8.87
N ASP A 26 -6.06 3.67 9.61
CA ASP A 26 -5.74 5.10 9.59
C ASP A 26 -5.20 5.50 8.21
N LEU A 27 -4.21 4.77 7.68
CA LEU A 27 -3.69 4.97 6.33
C LEU A 27 -4.76 4.82 5.24
N TYR A 28 -5.63 3.82 5.36
CA TYR A 28 -6.75 3.66 4.43
C TYR A 28 -7.67 4.89 4.41
N ASN A 29 -7.99 5.44 5.59
CA ASN A 29 -8.85 6.61 5.71
C ASN A 29 -8.16 7.88 5.20
N GLU A 30 -6.85 8.02 5.40
CA GLU A 30 -6.04 9.10 4.82
C GLU A 30 -6.09 9.05 3.29
N TYR A 31 -5.81 7.89 2.69
CA TYR A 31 -5.84 7.73 1.23
C TYR A 31 -7.25 7.99 0.66
N LYS A 32 -8.29 7.51 1.34
CA LYS A 32 -9.68 7.80 0.95
C LYS A 32 -9.99 9.30 0.98
N LYS A 33 -9.49 10.04 1.99
CA LYS A 33 -9.65 11.50 2.09
C LYS A 33 -8.86 12.26 1.02
N MET A 34 -7.73 11.73 0.58
CA MET A 34 -6.94 12.27 -0.52
C MET A 34 -7.58 12.03 -1.90
N GLY A 35 -8.64 11.21 -1.97
CA GLY A 35 -9.39 10.95 -3.20
C GLY A 35 -8.88 9.75 -4.00
N TYR A 36 -8.03 8.89 -3.43
CA TYR A 36 -7.63 7.65 -4.09
C TYR A 36 -8.83 6.72 -4.32
N ASP A 37 -8.84 6.05 -5.47
CA ASP A 37 -9.83 5.02 -5.80
C ASP A 37 -9.50 3.72 -5.05
N MET A 38 -10.18 3.52 -3.92
CA MET A 38 -9.95 2.40 -3.02
C MET A 38 -10.66 1.15 -3.55
N ILE A 39 -9.91 0.07 -3.80
CA ILE A 39 -10.45 -1.16 -4.41
C ILE A 39 -10.88 -2.17 -3.35
N ARG A 40 -9.98 -2.49 -2.41
CA ARG A 40 -10.22 -3.52 -1.39
C ARG A 40 -9.48 -3.19 -0.11
N LYS A 41 -10.05 -3.59 1.01
CA LYS A 41 -9.43 -3.52 2.33
C LYS A 41 -9.57 -4.85 3.06
N ILE A 42 -8.50 -5.27 3.73
CA ILE A 42 -8.47 -6.38 4.68
C ILE A 42 -7.78 -5.92 5.97
N LEU A 43 -7.70 -6.80 6.98
CA LEU A 43 -7.18 -6.48 8.31
C LEU A 43 -5.79 -5.83 8.32
N ASN A 44 -4.88 -6.31 7.48
CA ASN A 44 -3.48 -5.90 7.46
C ASN A 44 -3.03 -5.28 6.13
N ALA A 45 -3.95 -5.02 5.20
CA ALA A 45 -3.63 -4.44 3.90
C ALA A 45 -4.82 -3.76 3.23
N PHE A 46 -4.56 -2.90 2.25
CA PHE A 46 -5.56 -2.40 1.32
C PHE A 46 -4.95 -2.18 -0.07
N THR A 47 -5.79 -2.15 -1.09
CA THR A 47 -5.42 -1.85 -2.48
C THR A 47 -6.15 -0.62 -2.97
N TYR A 48 -5.48 0.16 -3.80
CA TYR A 48 -6.02 1.36 -4.44
C TYR A 48 -5.48 1.49 -5.86
N ARG A 49 -6.18 2.26 -6.70
CA ARG A 49 -5.78 2.55 -8.07
C ARG A 49 -4.99 3.86 -8.13
N LEU A 50 -3.88 3.82 -8.84
CA LEU A 50 -3.04 4.96 -9.18
C LEU A 50 -3.61 5.71 -10.39
N ASP A 51 -3.20 6.96 -10.59
CA ASP A 51 -3.70 7.81 -11.69
C ASP A 51 -3.38 7.25 -13.08
N ASP A 52 -2.25 6.54 -13.20
CA ASP A 52 -1.86 5.82 -14.42
C ASP A 52 -2.75 4.58 -14.67
N GLY A 53 -3.61 4.23 -13.72
CA GLY A 53 -4.52 3.08 -13.72
C GLY A 53 -3.90 1.80 -13.18
N SER A 54 -2.63 1.81 -12.75
CA SER A 54 -1.99 0.69 -12.07
C SER A 54 -2.64 0.47 -10.69
N VAL A 55 -2.58 -0.77 -10.18
CA VAL A 55 -3.07 -1.10 -8.85
C VAL A 55 -1.89 -1.25 -7.90
N ALA A 56 -1.94 -0.55 -6.77
CA ALA A 56 -0.99 -0.68 -5.68
C ALA A 56 -1.64 -1.33 -4.46
N ILE A 57 -0.83 -2.05 -3.69
CA ILE A 57 -1.20 -2.61 -2.38
C ILE A 57 -0.32 -2.01 -1.30
N VAL A 58 -0.96 -1.56 -0.22
CA VAL A 58 -0.33 -1.19 1.05
C VAL A 58 -0.56 -2.31 2.04
N TYR A 59 0.48 -2.83 2.67
CA TYR A 59 0.39 -3.96 3.60
C TYR A 59 1.40 -3.87 4.74
N TRP A 60 1.03 -4.44 5.88
CA TRP A 60 1.91 -4.58 7.03
C TRP A 60 2.70 -5.89 6.95
N ASP A 61 4.01 -5.82 7.16
CA ASP A 61 4.90 -6.98 7.33
C ASP A 61 6.04 -6.65 8.31
N LYS A 62 6.37 -7.57 9.22
CA LYS A 62 7.49 -7.47 10.18
C LYS A 62 7.64 -6.08 10.87
N GLY A 63 6.53 -5.52 11.34
CA GLY A 63 6.53 -4.23 12.07
C GLY A 63 6.56 -2.98 11.18
N ASN A 64 6.47 -3.15 9.85
CA ASN A 64 6.60 -2.07 8.88
C ASN A 64 5.42 -2.08 7.90
N ILE A 65 5.13 -0.92 7.32
CA ILE A 65 4.13 -0.77 6.25
C ILE A 65 4.86 -0.55 4.92
N TYR A 66 4.52 -1.38 3.95
CA TYR A 66 5.08 -1.38 2.60
C TYR A 66 4.00 -1.06 1.58
N GLU A 67 4.43 -0.47 0.47
CA GLU A 67 3.63 -0.31 -0.73
C GLU A 67 4.32 -1.01 -1.90
N LYS A 68 3.53 -1.67 -2.77
CA LYS A 68 4.01 -2.21 -4.05
C LYS A 68 2.93 -2.12 -5.12
N VAL A 69 3.34 -1.89 -6.36
CA VAL A 69 2.45 -2.06 -7.52
C VAL A 69 2.26 -3.56 -7.77
N VAL A 70 1.01 -4.01 -7.90
CA VAL A 70 0.63 -5.41 -8.12
C VAL A 70 0.07 -5.67 -9.51
N GLU A 71 -0.46 -4.64 -10.15
CA GLU A 71 -0.95 -4.70 -11.52
C GLU A 71 -0.53 -3.40 -12.20
N SER A 72 0.24 -3.50 -13.28
CA SER A 72 0.48 -2.36 -14.16
C SER A 72 -0.59 -2.37 -15.24
N LYS A 73 -1.07 -1.19 -15.67
CA LYS A 73 -1.92 -1.13 -16.87
C LYS A 73 -1.27 -1.95 -17.97
N GLY A 74 -2.00 -2.96 -18.45
CA GLY A 74 -1.48 -3.99 -19.32
C GLY A 74 -0.75 -3.40 -20.52
N GLY A 75 0.48 -3.86 -20.72
CA GLY A 75 1.01 -4.00 -22.07
C GLY A 75 0.10 -4.98 -22.80
N GLN A 76 -0.78 -4.44 -23.63
CA GLN A 76 -1.14 -5.07 -24.90
C GLN A 76 -0.30 -4.40 -25.98
#